data_AF-A0A645IV69-F1
#
_entry.id   AF-A0A645IV69-F1
#
_cell.length_a   1.000
_cell.length_b   1.000
_cell.length_c   1.000
_cell.angle_alpha   90.00
_cell.angle_beta   90.00
_cell.angle_gamma   90.00
#
_symmetry.space_group_name_H-M   'P 1'
#
loop_
_entity.id
_entity.type
_entity.pdbx_description
1 polymer ?
#
loop_
_entity_poly.entity_id
_entity_poly.type
_entity_poly.pdbx_seq_one_letter_code
_entity_poly.pdbx_strand_id
1 'polypeptide(L)'
;MTYCNGILPHALFCVYSFNGDKKCLKIAHESISFLNDILFRDVYLNIIGNQGWYQRKGTLPLFDQQPVDAASTAFACWEAYQCLGKNEYIDWANLAFQWFRGKNIHGLSLYDENTGGCFDALTREGVNANQGAESALSLLLTELLMENSISSKLQAVKSS
;
A
#
# COMPACT_ATOMS: atom_id res chain seq x y z
N MET A 1 10.79 -3.90 11.00
CA MET A 1 9.56 -3.37 10.36
C MET A 1 8.39 -4.17 10.88
N THR A 2 7.26 -3.53 11.14
CA THR A 2 6.14 -4.15 11.86
C THR A 2 4.78 -3.77 11.29
N TYR A 3 4.47 -2.48 11.16
CA TYR A 3 3.11 -2.02 10.86
C TYR A 3 3.09 -0.63 10.22
N CYS A 4 2.15 -0.42 9.28
CA CYS A 4 1.89 0.82 8.54
C CYS A 4 3.17 1.45 7.97
N ASN A 5 4.07 0.63 7.44
CA ASN A 5 5.43 1.08 7.11
C ASN A 5 5.44 2.14 5.98
N GLY A 6 4.38 2.20 5.15
CA GLY A 6 4.20 3.21 4.10
C GLY A 6 3.96 4.62 4.63
N ILE A 7 3.58 4.81 5.90
CA ILE A 7 3.25 6.14 6.42
C ILE A 7 4.45 7.10 6.44
N LEU A 8 5.65 6.58 6.71
CA LEU A 8 6.87 7.38 6.78
C LEU A 8 7.25 8.02 5.42
N PRO A 9 7.45 7.25 4.33
CA PRO A 9 7.73 7.86 3.03
C PRO A 9 6.57 8.74 2.56
N HIS A 10 5.32 8.34 2.79
CA HIS A 10 4.15 9.15 2.43
C HIS A 10 4.22 10.54 3.07
N ALA A 11 4.40 10.62 4.40
CA ALA A 11 4.49 11.89 5.11
C ALA A 11 5.64 12.78 4.59
N LEU A 12 6.81 12.19 4.29
CA LEU A 12 7.96 12.93 3.77
C LEU A 12 7.74 13.45 2.34
N PHE A 13 7.06 12.69 1.48
CA PHE A 13 6.65 13.19 0.18
C PHE A 13 5.63 14.33 0.33
N CYS A 14 4.64 14.21 1.21
CA CYS A 14 3.68 15.30 1.45
C CYS A 14 4.37 16.59 1.91
N VAL A 15 5.39 16.50 2.76
CA VAL A 15 6.19 17.68 3.17
C VAL A 15 6.86 18.31 1.95
N TYR A 16 7.48 17.50 1.10
CA TYR A 16 8.07 17.99 -0.15
C TYR A 16 7.03 18.63 -1.08
N SER A 17 5.87 17.99 -1.29
CA SER A 17 4.78 18.55 -2.11
C SER A 17 4.31 19.91 -1.59
N PHE A 18 4.33 20.11 -0.27
CA PHE A 18 3.88 21.35 0.37
C PHE A 18 4.91 22.49 0.28
N ASN A 19 6.20 22.22 0.49
CA ASN A 19 7.21 23.29 0.66
C ASN A 19 8.47 23.16 -0.22
N GLY A 20 8.58 22.11 -1.03
CA GLY A 20 9.73 21.86 -1.90
C GLY A 20 11.00 21.40 -1.20
N ASP A 21 10.93 20.91 0.05
CA ASP A 21 12.11 20.44 0.80
C ASP A 21 12.77 19.21 0.14
N LYS A 22 13.88 19.47 -0.57
CA LYS A 22 14.65 18.44 -1.28
C LYS A 22 15.30 17.40 -0.38
N LYS A 23 15.53 17.71 0.91
CA LYS A 23 16.04 16.75 1.88
C LYS A 23 14.95 15.75 2.22
N CYS A 24 13.73 16.22 2.47
CA CYS A 24 12.56 15.35 2.64
C CYS A 24 12.33 14.48 1.42
N LEU A 25 12.39 15.04 0.21
CA LEU A 25 12.26 14.26 -1.04
C LEU A 25 13.28 13.12 -1.12
N LYS A 26 14.55 13.41 -0.83
CA LYS A 26 15.61 12.40 -0.86
C LYS A 26 15.34 11.26 0.12
N ILE A 27 15.01 11.59 1.37
CA ILE A 27 14.73 10.59 2.41
C ILE A 27 13.46 9.80 2.07
N ALA A 28 12.42 10.45 1.53
CA ALA A 28 11.19 9.80 1.09
C ALA A 28 11.47 8.77 0.00
N HIS A 29 12.25 9.15 -1.02
CA HIS A 29 12.64 8.27 -2.12
C HIS A 29 13.49 7.08 -1.65
N GLU A 30 14.49 7.31 -0.79
CA GLU A 30 15.31 6.23 -0.21
C GLU A 30 14.46 5.28 0.63
N SER A 31 13.53 5.82 1.42
CA SER A 31 12.64 5.04 2.29
C SER A 31 11.67 4.19 1.48
N ILE A 32 10.98 4.77 0.49
CA ILE A 32 10.02 4.01 -0.31
C ILE A 32 10.70 2.97 -1.20
N SER A 33 11.89 3.26 -1.72
CA SER A 33 12.65 2.27 -2.51
C SER A 33 13.01 1.06 -1.66
N PHE A 34 13.54 1.29 -0.45
CA PHE A 34 13.85 0.22 0.49
C PHE A 34 12.61 -0.60 0.89
N LEU A 35 11.47 0.06 1.10
CA LEU A 35 10.22 -0.63 1.42
C LEU A 35 9.72 -1.47 0.25
N ASN A 36 9.72 -0.90 -0.97
CA ASN A 36 9.20 -1.59 -2.15
C ASN A 36 10.03 -2.83 -2.49
N ASP A 37 11.36 -2.78 -2.32
CA ASP A 37 12.25 -3.94 -2.47
C ASP A 37 11.88 -5.11 -1.55
N ILE A 38 11.28 -4.80 -0.39
CA ILE A 38 10.85 -5.80 0.60
C ILE A 38 9.39 -6.22 0.36
N LEU A 39 8.52 -5.28 0.00
CA LEU A 39 7.08 -5.49 -0.07
C LEU A 39 6.65 -6.11 -1.39
N PHE A 40 7.19 -5.68 -2.52
CA PHE A 40 6.77 -6.17 -3.84
C PHE A 40 7.67 -7.30 -4.32
N ARG A 41 7.32 -8.51 -3.89
CA ARG A 41 7.98 -9.76 -4.31
C ARG A 41 6.95 -10.67 -4.98
N ASP A 42 7.38 -11.45 -5.95
CA ASP A 42 6.53 -12.46 -6.61
C ASP A 42 5.26 -11.88 -7.27
N VAL A 43 5.40 -10.76 -7.99
CA VAL A 43 4.35 -10.06 -8.78
C VAL A 43 3.15 -9.49 -8.01
N TYR A 44 3.16 -9.53 -6.68
CA TYR A 44 2.12 -8.95 -5.83
C TYR A 44 2.68 -8.27 -4.57
N LEU A 45 1.81 -7.59 -3.82
CA LEU A 45 2.18 -6.99 -2.54
C LEU A 45 2.26 -8.09 -1.47
N ASN A 46 3.43 -8.24 -0.84
CA ASN A 46 3.67 -9.16 0.26
C ASN A 46 3.99 -8.38 1.53
N ILE A 47 2.93 -8.05 2.27
CA ILE A 47 2.99 -7.24 3.49
C ILE A 47 3.77 -7.99 4.56
N ILE A 48 4.57 -7.24 5.32
CA ILE A 48 5.23 -7.79 6.52
C ILE A 48 4.15 -8.00 7.57
N GLY A 49 3.85 -9.25 7.88
CA GLY A 49 2.85 -9.61 8.86
C GLY A 49 3.25 -9.26 10.30
N ASN A 50 2.26 -9.15 11.18
CA ASN A 50 2.46 -8.69 12.55
C ASN A 50 2.81 -9.82 13.55
N GLN A 51 2.95 -11.07 13.10
CA GLN A 51 3.45 -12.18 13.92
C GLN A 51 4.98 -12.15 14.14
N GLY A 52 5.54 -10.97 14.46
CA GLY A 52 6.94 -10.78 14.81
C GLY A 52 7.59 -9.54 14.19
N TRP A 53 8.84 -9.30 14.56
CA TRP A 53 9.63 -8.19 14.02
C TRP A 53 10.48 -8.66 12.86
N TYR A 54 10.34 -8.05 11.69
CA TYR A 54 11.34 -8.24 10.65
C TYR A 54 12.67 -7.61 11.08
N GLN A 55 13.66 -8.45 11.37
CA GLN A 55 15.06 -8.08 11.55
C GLN A 55 15.79 -8.19 10.21
N ARG A 56 16.69 -7.25 9.91
CA ARG A 56 17.45 -7.22 8.65
C ARG A 56 18.18 -8.55 8.42
N LYS A 57 17.89 -9.23 7.30
CA LYS A 57 18.37 -10.60 6.92
C LYS A 57 17.73 -11.77 7.70
N GLY A 58 16.72 -11.52 8.51
CA GLY A 58 15.92 -12.57 9.15
C GLY A 58 14.80 -13.09 8.24
N THR A 59 14.01 -14.03 8.76
CA THR A 59 12.78 -14.49 8.10
C THR A 59 11.73 -13.38 8.15
N LEU A 60 11.11 -13.07 7.00
CA LEU A 60 10.00 -12.14 6.95
C LEU A 60 8.76 -12.80 7.57
N PRO A 61 8.09 -12.17 8.55
CA PRO A 61 6.77 -12.61 8.95
C PRO A 61 5.82 -12.36 7.77
N LEU A 62 5.17 -13.43 7.29
CA LEU A 62 4.34 -13.40 6.08
C LEU A 62 2.85 -13.37 6.37
N PHE A 63 2.44 -13.52 7.63
CA PHE A 63 1.04 -13.70 8.01
C PHE A 63 0.63 -12.75 9.13
N ASP A 64 -0.67 -12.55 9.23
CA ASP A 64 -1.28 -11.43 9.95
C ASP A 64 -0.97 -10.10 9.25
N GLN A 65 -1.15 -10.11 7.92
CA GLN A 65 -1.04 -8.93 7.07
C GLN A 65 -2.31 -8.10 7.19
N GLN A 66 -2.20 -6.80 7.44
CA GLN A 66 -3.35 -5.96 7.76
C GLN A 66 -3.72 -5.00 6.61
N PRO A 67 -5.01 -4.72 6.38
CA PRO A 67 -5.50 -3.75 5.39
C PRO A 67 -4.83 -2.37 5.41
N VAL A 68 -4.51 -1.86 6.59
CA VAL A 68 -3.85 -0.56 6.78
C VAL A 68 -2.42 -0.50 6.21
N ASP A 69 -1.73 -1.64 6.14
CA ASP A 69 -0.42 -1.74 5.49
C ASP A 69 -0.56 -1.63 3.98
N ALA A 70 -1.57 -2.29 3.40
CA ALA A 70 -1.89 -2.17 1.98
C ALA A 70 -2.28 -0.73 1.63
N ALA A 71 -3.16 -0.12 2.43
CA ALA A 71 -3.57 1.26 2.24
C ALA A 71 -2.38 2.23 2.34
N SER A 72 -1.61 2.20 3.43
CA SER A 72 -0.45 3.09 3.59
C SER A 72 0.59 2.93 2.48
N THR A 73 0.77 1.72 1.95
CA THR A 73 1.64 1.46 0.79
C THR A 73 1.08 2.09 -0.49
N ALA A 74 -0.24 1.94 -0.75
CA ALA A 74 -0.89 2.54 -1.91
C ALA A 74 -0.77 4.08 -1.89
N PHE A 75 -1.06 4.70 -0.74
CA PHE A 75 -0.91 6.16 -0.56
C PHE A 75 0.53 6.63 -0.73
N ALA A 76 1.51 5.92 -0.15
CA ALA A 76 2.92 6.27 -0.31
C ALA A 76 3.36 6.21 -1.78
N CYS A 77 2.95 5.17 -2.50
CA CYS A 77 3.27 5.01 -3.92
C CYS A 77 2.57 6.09 -4.76
N TRP A 78 1.30 6.40 -4.48
CA TRP A 78 0.62 7.49 -5.17
C TRP A 78 1.33 8.84 -4.98
N GLU A 79 1.68 9.20 -3.75
CA GLU A 79 2.36 10.47 -3.49
C GLU A 79 3.76 10.51 -4.12
N ALA A 80 4.47 9.37 -4.13
CA ALA A 80 5.74 9.23 -4.85
C ALA A 80 5.58 9.48 -6.36
N TYR A 81 4.50 8.97 -6.99
CA TYR A 81 4.19 9.28 -8.38
C TYR A 81 3.96 10.78 -8.57
N GLN A 82 3.17 11.42 -7.72
CA GLN A 82 2.88 12.85 -7.81
C GLN A 82 4.16 13.70 -7.70
N CYS A 83 5.10 13.30 -6.84
CA CYS A 83 6.36 14.03 -6.62
C CYS A 83 7.43 13.76 -7.68
N LEU A 84 7.50 12.53 -8.21
CA LEU A 84 8.61 12.04 -9.04
C LEU A 84 8.24 11.82 -10.50
N GLY A 85 6.95 11.71 -10.82
CA GLY A 85 6.41 11.52 -12.17
C GLY A 85 6.67 10.14 -12.78
N LYS A 86 7.12 9.15 -12.00
CA LYS A 86 7.45 7.80 -12.53
C LYS A 86 6.25 6.86 -12.46
N ASN A 87 5.86 6.29 -13.60
CA ASN A 87 4.68 5.42 -13.71
C ASN A 87 4.76 4.13 -12.87
N GLU A 88 5.96 3.63 -12.59
CA GLU A 88 6.20 2.46 -11.73
C GLU A 88 5.50 2.55 -10.37
N TYR A 89 5.41 3.76 -9.80
CA TYR A 89 4.74 3.97 -8.53
C TYR A 89 3.21 3.82 -8.62
N ILE A 90 2.60 4.10 -9.77
CA ILE A 90 1.17 3.81 -9.95
C ILE A 90 0.94 2.31 -10.06
N ASP A 91 1.86 1.59 -10.72
CA ASP A 91 1.76 0.14 -10.83
C ASP A 91 1.87 -0.51 -9.44
N TRP A 92 2.77 -0.02 -8.58
CA TRP A 92 2.85 -0.43 -7.19
C TRP A 92 1.61 -0.06 -6.37
N ALA A 93 1.05 1.14 -6.54
CA ALA A 93 -0.21 1.51 -5.89
C ALA A 93 -1.38 0.60 -6.32
N ASN A 94 -1.45 0.26 -7.61
CA ASN A 94 -2.42 -0.71 -8.14
C ASN A 94 -2.23 -2.11 -7.55
N LEU A 95 -1.00 -2.58 -7.41
CA LEU A 95 -0.72 -3.88 -6.78
C LEU A 95 -1.13 -3.88 -5.30
N ALA A 96 -0.89 -2.80 -4.58
CA ALA A 96 -1.34 -2.64 -3.20
C ALA A 96 -2.88 -2.65 -3.10
N PHE A 97 -3.58 -2.02 -4.04
CA PHE A 97 -5.04 -2.11 -4.11
C PHE A 97 -5.53 -3.52 -4.47
N GLN A 98 -4.90 -4.19 -5.43
CA GLN A 98 -5.26 -5.55 -5.85
C GLN A 98 -5.08 -6.58 -4.72
N TRP A 99 -4.24 -6.29 -3.72
CA TRP A 99 -4.10 -7.13 -2.52
C TRP A 99 -5.45 -7.35 -1.81
N PHE A 100 -6.28 -6.31 -1.69
CA PHE A 100 -7.63 -6.41 -1.14
C PHE A 100 -8.55 -7.32 -1.96
N ARG A 101 -8.26 -7.49 -3.25
CA ARG A 101 -9.02 -8.29 -4.22
C ARG A 101 -8.46 -9.68 -4.46
N GLY A 102 -7.56 -10.14 -3.59
CA GLY A 102 -7.01 -11.49 -3.67
C GLY A 102 -5.69 -11.60 -4.42
N LYS A 103 -5.10 -10.50 -4.89
CA LYS A 103 -3.72 -10.54 -5.41
C LYS A 103 -2.72 -10.46 -4.25
N ASN A 104 -2.70 -11.52 -3.45
CA ASN A 104 -1.91 -11.67 -2.24
C ASN A 104 -1.41 -13.11 -2.08
N ILE A 105 -0.65 -13.38 -1.02
CA ILE A 105 0.00 -14.68 -0.77
C ILE A 105 -0.96 -15.88 -0.76
N HIS A 106 -2.24 -15.68 -0.46
CA HIS A 106 -3.24 -16.76 -0.42
C HIS A 106 -4.17 -16.79 -1.64
N GLY A 107 -4.21 -15.75 -2.48
CA GLY A 107 -5.20 -15.66 -3.53
C GLY A 107 -6.61 -15.31 -3.03
N LEU A 108 -6.76 -14.84 -1.79
CA LEU A 108 -8.07 -14.65 -1.13
C LEU A 108 -8.47 -13.18 -1.05
N SER A 109 -9.70 -12.85 -1.44
CA SER A 109 -10.25 -11.50 -1.29
C SER A 109 -10.40 -11.14 0.19
N LEU A 110 -9.93 -9.94 0.55
CA LEU A 110 -10.26 -9.33 1.85
C LEU A 110 -11.53 -8.48 1.78
N TYR A 111 -12.01 -8.16 0.59
CA TYR A 111 -13.33 -7.58 0.40
C TYR A 111 -14.40 -8.65 0.48
N ASP A 112 -15.40 -8.43 1.34
CA ASP A 112 -16.58 -9.28 1.46
C ASP A 112 -17.71 -8.70 0.61
N GLU A 113 -18.02 -9.38 -0.49
CA GLU A 113 -19.09 -8.98 -1.41
C GLU A 113 -20.49 -9.02 -0.77
N ASN A 114 -20.68 -9.81 0.30
CA ASN A 114 -21.99 -9.94 0.94
C ASN A 114 -22.31 -8.74 1.85
N THR A 115 -21.31 -8.21 2.55
CA THR A 115 -21.48 -7.11 3.50
C THR A 115 -21.00 -5.78 2.94
N GLY A 116 -20.18 -5.79 1.89
CA GLY A 116 -19.39 -4.65 1.43
C GLY A 116 -18.24 -4.28 2.36
N GLY A 117 -17.95 -5.11 3.37
CA GLY A 117 -16.92 -4.87 4.37
C GLY A 117 -15.52 -5.34 3.94
N CYS A 118 -14.55 -5.15 4.84
CA CYS A 118 -13.19 -5.62 4.66
C CYS A 118 -12.78 -6.48 5.85
N PHE A 119 -12.23 -7.67 5.59
CA PHE A 119 -11.68 -8.55 6.59
C PHE A 119 -10.43 -7.96 7.25
N ASP A 120 -10.27 -8.18 8.55
CA ASP A 120 -9.27 -7.47 9.37
C ASP A 120 -7.82 -7.87 9.10
N ALA A 121 -7.59 -9.10 8.64
CA ALA A 121 -6.24 -9.59 8.40
C ALA A 121 -6.22 -10.79 7.46
N LEU A 122 -5.05 -11.02 6.86
CA LEU A 122 -4.71 -12.26 6.18
C LEU A 122 -3.74 -13.06 7.06
N THR A 123 -4.27 -14.08 7.75
CA THR A 123 -3.52 -14.99 8.63
C THR A 123 -2.99 -16.18 7.85
N ARG A 124 -2.26 -17.09 8.52
CA ARG A 124 -1.74 -18.32 7.91
C ARG A 124 -2.87 -19.27 7.47
N GLU A 125 -3.99 -19.24 8.18
CA GLU A 125 -5.15 -20.11 7.98
C GLU A 125 -6.14 -19.53 6.95
N GLY A 126 -6.00 -18.25 6.57
CA GLY A 126 -6.88 -17.56 5.64
C GLY A 126 -7.23 -16.16 6.11
N VAL A 127 -8.41 -15.67 5.72
CA VAL A 127 -8.90 -14.35 6.16
C VAL A 127 -9.42 -14.41 7.59
N ASN A 128 -9.09 -13.39 8.39
CA ASN A 128 -9.77 -13.13 9.65
C ASN A 128 -11.14 -12.50 9.33
N ALA A 129 -12.22 -13.23 9.57
CA ALA A 129 -13.57 -12.84 9.18
C ALA A 129 -14.13 -11.60 9.91
N ASN A 130 -13.44 -11.07 10.92
CA ASN A 130 -13.82 -9.80 11.55
C ASN A 130 -13.72 -8.65 10.55
N GLN A 131 -14.65 -7.68 10.67
CA GLN A 131 -14.74 -6.51 9.80
C GLN A 131 -14.77 -5.22 10.64
N GLY A 132 -13.61 -4.86 11.20
CA GLY A 132 -13.42 -3.67 12.00
C GLY A 132 -13.50 -2.37 11.20
N ALA A 133 -13.58 -1.24 11.92
CA ALA A 133 -13.62 0.07 11.28
C ALA A 133 -12.33 0.42 10.53
N GLU A 134 -11.17 0.00 11.05
CA GLU A 134 -9.86 0.29 10.43
C GLU A 134 -9.71 -0.39 9.07
N SER A 135 -10.09 -1.66 8.97
CA SER A 135 -10.04 -2.43 7.72
C SER A 135 -11.00 -1.88 6.68
N ALA A 136 -12.24 -1.58 7.09
CA ALA A 136 -13.23 -0.93 6.23
C ALA A 136 -12.75 0.44 5.70
N LEU A 137 -12.23 1.30 6.59
CA LEU A 137 -11.69 2.61 6.17
C LEU A 137 -10.47 2.47 5.27
N SER A 138 -9.57 1.52 5.56
CA SER A 138 -8.39 1.25 4.73
C SER A 138 -8.78 0.87 3.31
N LEU A 139 -9.79 0.01 3.15
CA LEU A 139 -10.32 -0.35 1.84
C LEU A 139 -10.93 0.87 1.12
N LEU A 140 -11.90 1.54 1.75
CA LEU A 140 -12.64 2.63 1.14
C LEU A 140 -11.74 3.80 0.73
N LEU A 141 -10.78 4.18 1.58
CA LEU A 141 -9.82 5.23 1.26
C LEU A 141 -8.92 4.84 0.09
N THR A 142 -8.52 3.58 0.01
CA THR A 142 -7.71 3.08 -1.10
C THR A 142 -8.53 3.04 -2.40
N GLU A 143 -9.78 2.61 -2.36
CA GLU A 143 -10.69 2.65 -3.53
C GLU A 143 -10.82 4.07 -4.08
N LEU A 144 -11.15 5.04 -3.22
CA LEU A 144 -11.25 6.45 -3.60
C LEU A 144 -9.94 7.01 -4.18
N LEU A 145 -8.80 6.63 -3.61
CA LEU A 145 -7.49 7.01 -4.13
C LEU A 145 -7.31 6.49 -5.57
N MET A 146 -7.61 5.21 -5.80
CA MET A 146 -7.40 4.57 -7.09
C MET A 146 -8.37 5.09 -8.16
N GLU A 147 -9.64 5.33 -7.82
CA GLU A 147 -10.62 5.93 -8.74
C GLU A 147 -10.19 7.34 -9.19
N ASN A 148 -9.73 8.15 -8.25
CA ASN A 148 -9.21 9.49 -8.54
C ASN A 148 -7.93 9.41 -9.40
N SER A 149 -7.04 8.46 -9.12
CA SER A 149 -5.80 8.27 -9.89
C SER A 149 -6.07 7.98 -11.38
N ILE A 150 -7.06 7.12 -11.67
CA ILE A 150 -7.47 6.77 -13.02
C ILE A 150 -8.06 7.99 -13.73
N SER A 151 -8.90 8.74 -13.03
CA SER A 151 -9.52 9.96 -13.54
C SER A 151 -8.47 11.02 -13.90
N SER A 152 -7.48 11.24 -13.03
CA SER A 152 -6.37 12.17 -13.27
C SER A 152 -5.51 11.73 -14.47
N LYS A 153 -5.20 10.44 -14.61
CA LYS A 153 -4.47 9.91 -15.78
C LYS A 153 -5.22 10.14 -17.08
N LEU A 154 -6.53 9.85 -17.12
CA LEU A 154 -7.35 10.05 -18.31
C LEU A 154 -7.41 11.52 -18.75
N GLN A 155 -7.35 12.46 -17.80
CA GLN A 155 -7.28 13.88 -18.10
C GLN A 155 -5.91 14.26 -18.68
N ALA A 156 -4.81 13.80 -18.08
CA ALA A 156 -3.45 14.09 -18.56
C ALA A 156 -3.20 13.59 -20.00
N VAL A 157 -3.72 12.41 -20.36
CA VAL A 157 -3.62 11.86 -21.72
C VAL A 157 -4.42 12.67 -22.75
N LYS A 158 -5.55 13.26 -22.36
CA LYS A 158 -6.36 14.12 -23.26
C LYS A 158 -5.75 15.51 -23.48
N SER A 159 -4.88 15.96 -22.59
CA SER A 159 -4.19 17.26 -22.67
C SER A 159 -2.80 17.18 -23.31
N SER A 160 -2.36 15.98 -23.70
CA SER A 160 -1.08 15.70 -24.40
C SER A 160 -1.28 15.62 -25.91
#